data_AF-X1RG64-F1
#
_entry.id   AF-X1RG64-F1
#
_cell.length_a   1.000
_cell.length_b   1.000
_cell.length_c   1.000
_cell.angle_alpha   90.00
_cell.angle_beta   90.00
_cell.angle_gamma   90.00
#
_symmetry.space_group_name_H-M   'P 1'
#
loop_
_entity.id
_entity.type
_entity.pdbx_description
1 polymer ?
#
loop_
_entity_poly.entity_id
_entity_poly.type
_entity_poly.pdbx_seq_one_letter_code
_entity_poly.pdbx_strand_id
1 'polypeptide(L)'
;TLPSFVRRELRVVKGNFVVFASTGDEGVIDVAEVGAVYERDVDGMPILGRQLAISKVRKSSGSYEITIPKDAQAKLGDVRGEKVIFGLTHYPGVVTIAVIKRPGDPAGCRQGG
;
A
#
# COMPACT_ATOMS: atom_id res chain seq x y z
N THR A 1 -8.27 -7.91 -2.81
CA THR A 1 -9.01 -8.18 -1.57
C THR A 1 -8.06 -8.09 -0.39
N LEU A 2 -8.52 -7.58 0.75
CA LEU A 2 -7.71 -7.45 1.95
C LEU A 2 -7.75 -8.73 2.80
N PRO A 3 -6.59 -9.30 3.17
CA PRO A 3 -6.52 -10.31 4.21
C PRO A 3 -7.08 -9.78 5.54
N SER A 4 -7.61 -10.68 6.38
CA SER A 4 -8.22 -10.31 7.66
C SER A 4 -7.27 -9.57 8.60
N PHE A 5 -5.98 -9.95 8.61
CA PHE A 5 -4.97 -9.31 9.43
C PHE A 5 -4.68 -7.88 8.96
N VAL A 6 -4.61 -7.65 7.65
CA VAL A 6 -4.41 -6.31 7.06
C VAL A 6 -5.58 -5.40 7.39
N ARG A 7 -6.81 -5.92 7.26
CA ARG A 7 -8.02 -5.17 7.65
C ARG A 7 -7.98 -4.76 9.11
N ARG A 8 -7.55 -5.68 9.99
CA ARG A 8 -7.45 -5.42 11.44
C ARG A 8 -6.37 -4.39 11.74
N GLU A 9 -5.22 -4.49 11.09
CA GLU A 9 -4.12 -3.53 11.25
C GLU A 9 -4.55 -2.13 10.85
N LEU A 10 -5.14 -2.00 9.65
CA LEU A 10 -5.66 -0.74 9.13
C LEU A 10 -6.93 -0.25 9.85
N ARG A 11 -7.52 -1.07 10.73
CA ARG A 11 -8.78 -0.80 11.47
C ARG A 11 -9.94 -0.38 10.57
N VAL A 12 -9.95 -0.82 9.31
CA VAL A 12 -10.95 -0.37 8.33
C VAL A 12 -12.21 -1.23 8.27
N VAL A 13 -13.32 -0.56 8.05
CA VAL A 13 -14.63 -1.10 7.68
C VAL A 13 -15.13 -0.49 6.36
N LYS A 14 -16.27 -0.99 5.87
CA LYS A 14 -16.89 -0.51 4.62
C LYS A 14 -17.18 0.98 4.77
N GLY A 15 -16.74 1.77 3.80
CA GLY A 15 -16.98 3.21 3.77
C GLY A 15 -15.82 4.05 4.30
N ASN A 16 -14.88 3.45 5.05
CA ASN A 16 -13.63 4.13 5.37
C ASN A 16 -12.79 4.38 4.10
N PHE A 17 -11.76 5.19 4.27
CA PHE A 17 -10.77 5.47 3.25
C PHE A 17 -9.41 5.00 3.73
N VAL A 18 -8.55 4.63 2.79
CA VAL A 18 -7.13 4.37 3.01
C VAL A 18 -6.30 5.28 2.12
N VAL A 19 -5.09 5.57 2.55
CA VAL A 19 -4.13 6.39 1.81
C VAL A 19 -3.00 5.51 1.32
N PHE A 20 -2.60 5.71 0.07
CA PHE A 20 -1.45 5.07 -0.55
C PHE A 20 -0.30 6.07 -0.50
N ALA A 21 0.86 5.65 0.01
CA ALA A 21 2.05 6.49 0.11
C ALA A 21 3.29 5.77 -0.42
N SER A 22 4.28 6.52 -0.90
CA SER A 22 5.56 5.96 -1.32
C SER A 22 6.48 5.70 -0.13
N THR A 23 7.17 4.55 -0.10
CA THR A 23 8.21 4.24 0.91
C THR A 23 9.59 4.77 0.54
N GLY A 24 9.80 5.18 -0.72
CA GLY A 24 11.11 5.53 -1.28
C GLY A 24 11.74 4.40 -2.08
N ASP A 25 11.34 3.16 -1.81
CA ASP A 25 11.76 1.96 -2.54
C ASP A 25 10.83 1.68 -3.74
N GLU A 26 11.41 1.35 -4.90
CA GLU A 26 10.61 0.92 -6.05
C GLU A 26 9.98 -0.46 -5.82
N GLY A 27 8.73 -0.63 -6.25
CA GLY A 27 8.00 -1.88 -6.06
C GLY A 27 7.40 -2.06 -4.66
N VAL A 28 7.58 -1.07 -3.76
CA VAL A 28 7.02 -1.06 -2.41
C VAL A 28 6.26 0.23 -2.18
N ILE A 29 5.09 0.12 -1.55
CA ILE A 29 4.29 1.26 -1.12
C ILE A 29 3.70 0.99 0.26
N ASP A 30 3.31 2.06 0.95
CA ASP A 30 2.50 1.98 2.15
C ASP A 30 1.02 2.15 1.83
N VAL A 31 0.19 1.43 2.58
CA VAL A 31 -1.23 1.68 2.71
C VAL A 31 -1.50 1.97 4.18
N ALA A 32 -2.19 3.07 4.42
CA ALA A 32 -2.43 3.57 5.76
C ALA A 32 -3.90 3.92 5.97
N GLU A 33 -4.34 3.84 7.23
CA GLU A 33 -5.53 4.55 7.67
C GLU A 33 -5.34 6.06 7.44
N VAL A 34 -6.43 6.80 7.18
CA VAL A 34 -6.36 8.27 6.97
C VAL A 34 -5.77 9.00 8.19
N GLY A 35 -6.03 8.52 9.42
CA GLY A 35 -5.46 9.13 10.63
C GLY A 35 -3.93 9.12 10.66
N ALA A 36 -3.32 8.01 10.22
CA ALA A 36 -1.87 7.80 10.20
C ALA A 36 -1.12 8.79 9.30
N VAL A 37 -1.81 9.47 8.38
CA VAL A 37 -1.22 10.51 7.53
C VAL A 37 -0.67 11.70 8.33
N TYR A 38 -1.25 11.98 9.48
CA TYR A 38 -0.86 13.10 10.33
C TYR A 38 0.09 12.70 11.45
N GLU A 39 0.39 11.40 11.56
CA GLU A 39 1.28 10.88 12.57
C GLU A 39 2.75 11.15 12.22
N ARG A 40 3.53 11.32 13.28
CA ARG A 40 4.97 11.58 13.22
C ARG A 40 5.69 10.58 14.10
N ASP A 41 6.89 10.21 13.68
CA ASP A 41 7.76 9.34 14.46
C ASP A 41 8.38 10.09 15.66
N VAL A 42 9.27 9.40 16.38
CA VAL A 42 9.96 9.92 17.56
C VAL A 42 10.85 11.13 17.25
N ASP A 43 11.31 11.26 16.01
CA ASP A 43 12.15 12.36 15.53
C ASP A 43 11.30 13.53 14.98
N GLY A 44 9.98 13.41 15.02
CA GLY A 44 9.04 14.40 14.52
C GLY A 44 8.88 14.37 13.00
N MET A 45 9.39 13.35 12.31
CA MET A 45 9.25 13.19 10.87
C MET A 45 7.93 12.48 10.54
N PRO A 46 7.25 12.81 9.42
CA PRO A 46 6.06 12.09 9.01
C PRO A 46 6.34 10.59 8.86
N ILE A 47 5.47 9.74 9.41
CA ILE A 47 5.66 8.29 9.33
C ILE A 47 5.42 7.75 7.91
N LEU A 48 4.66 8.48 7.09
CA LEU A 48 4.42 8.18 5.68
C LEU A 48 5.25 9.10 4.79
N GLY A 49 5.72 8.55 3.67
CA GLY A 49 6.28 9.34 2.59
C GLY A 49 5.20 10.10 1.80
N ARG A 50 5.51 10.44 0.54
CA ARG A 50 4.60 11.18 -0.32
C ARG A 50 3.31 10.42 -0.56
N GLN A 51 2.17 11.07 -0.30
CA GLN A 51 0.86 10.54 -0.67
C GLN A 51 0.71 10.44 -2.19
N LEU A 52 0.26 9.27 -2.63
CA LEU A 52 0.01 8.95 -4.03
C LEU A 52 -1.47 9.06 -4.36
N ALA A 53 -2.34 8.53 -3.49
CA ALA A 53 -3.77 8.54 -3.72
C ALA A 53 -4.56 8.12 -2.46
N ILE A 54 -5.87 8.32 -2.51
CA ILE A 54 -6.83 7.88 -1.49
C ILE A 54 -7.82 6.92 -2.15
N SER A 55 -8.17 5.82 -1.47
CA SER A 55 -9.12 4.82 -1.96
C SER A 55 -10.16 4.46 -0.92
N LYS A 56 -11.41 4.29 -1.36
CA LYS A 56 -12.52 3.90 -0.48
C LYS A 56 -12.55 2.40 -0.28
N VAL A 57 -12.69 1.97 0.97
CA VAL A 57 -12.86 0.57 1.35
C VAL A 57 -14.27 0.11 1.00
N ARG A 58 -14.34 -0.92 0.16
CA ARG A 58 -15.58 -1.58 -0.27
C ARG A 58 -15.72 -2.93 0.43
N LYS A 59 -16.94 -3.44 0.45
CA LYS A 59 -17.23 -4.82 0.89
C LYS A 59 -17.98 -5.53 -0.24
N SER A 60 -17.42 -6.64 -0.70
CA SER A 60 -17.96 -7.48 -1.77
C SER A 60 -17.92 -8.93 -1.32
N SER A 61 -19.03 -9.66 -1.45
CA SER A 61 -19.12 -11.10 -1.14
C SER A 61 -18.47 -11.50 0.20
N GLY A 62 -18.74 -10.73 1.26
CA GLY A 62 -18.20 -10.97 2.61
C GLY A 62 -16.76 -10.49 2.85
N SER A 63 -16.04 -10.10 1.80
CA SER A 63 -14.65 -9.65 1.88
C SER A 63 -14.52 -8.13 1.77
N TYR A 64 -13.48 -7.56 2.37
CA TYR A 64 -13.14 -6.14 2.24
C TYR A 64 -12.15 -5.94 1.12
N GLU A 65 -12.34 -4.88 0.34
CA GLU A 65 -11.60 -4.62 -0.88
C GLU A 65 -11.20 -3.15 -0.95
N ILE A 66 -9.98 -2.91 -1.43
CA ILE A 66 -9.49 -1.60 -1.82
C ILE A 66 -9.02 -1.70 -3.25
N THR A 67 -9.25 -0.64 -4.02
CA THR A 67 -8.72 -0.50 -5.37
C THR A 67 -7.38 0.20 -5.27
N ILE A 68 -6.32 -0.41 -5.84
CA ILE A 68 -5.00 0.22 -5.96
C ILE A 68 -5.10 1.29 -7.07
N PRO A 69 -4.92 2.58 -6.75
CA PRO A 69 -5.00 3.66 -7.73
C PRO A 69 -3.86 3.62 -8.75
N LYS A 70 -4.06 4.24 -9.93
CA LYS A 70 -3.06 4.25 -11.02
C LYS A 70 -1.68 4.75 -10.57
N ASP A 71 -1.64 5.79 -9.74
CA ASP A 71 -0.38 6.38 -9.27
C ASP A 71 0.37 5.45 -8.31
N ALA A 72 -0.36 4.68 -7.51
CA ALA A 72 0.20 3.63 -6.67
C ALA A 72 0.68 2.42 -7.51
N GLN A 73 -0.07 2.05 -8.55
CA GLN A 73 0.36 1.03 -9.52
C GLN A 73 1.64 1.45 -10.25
N ALA A 74 1.78 2.72 -10.63
CA ALA A 74 3.00 3.22 -11.27
C ALA A 74 4.25 3.05 -10.39
N LYS A 75 4.10 3.08 -9.06
CA LYS A 75 5.18 2.82 -8.10
C LYS A 75 5.41 1.34 -7.81
N LEU A 76 4.35 0.55 -7.75
CA LEU A 76 4.43 -0.91 -7.56
C LEU A 76 4.95 -1.64 -8.82
N GLY A 77 4.75 -1.07 -10.00
CA GLY A 77 4.94 -1.75 -11.28
C GLY A 77 3.67 -2.46 -11.76
N ASP A 78 3.80 -3.32 -12.78
CA ASP A 78 2.67 -4.13 -13.21
C ASP A 78 2.34 -5.17 -12.13
N VAL A 79 1.13 -5.09 -11.59
CA VAL A 79 0.63 -5.98 -10.53
C VAL A 79 -0.36 -7.02 -11.07
N ARG A 80 -0.67 -7.00 -12.37
CA ARG A 80 -1.67 -7.90 -12.95
C ARG A 80 -1.12 -9.32 -13.05
N GLY A 81 -1.80 -10.25 -12.38
CA GLY A 81 -1.39 -11.66 -12.38
C GLY A 81 -0.26 -11.96 -11.39
N GLU A 82 0.33 -10.94 -10.79
CA GLU A 82 1.38 -11.09 -9.79
C GLU A 82 0.82 -11.34 -8.38
N LYS A 83 1.64 -12.00 -7.56
CA LYS A 83 1.35 -12.13 -6.13
C LYS A 83 1.84 -10.87 -5.43
N VAL A 84 1.08 -10.42 -4.43
CA VAL A 84 1.48 -9.32 -3.55
C VAL A 84 1.69 -9.83 -2.13
N ILE A 85 2.65 -9.24 -1.44
CA ILE A 85 2.88 -9.43 0.00
C ILE A 85 2.37 -8.20 0.73
N PHE A 86 1.73 -8.44 1.87
CA PHE A 86 1.44 -7.40 2.84
C PHE A 86 2.38 -7.55 4.02
N GLY A 87 3.16 -6.51 4.30
CA GLY A 87 4.02 -6.43 5.48
C GLY A 87 3.38 -5.57 6.56
N LEU A 88 3.54 -5.97 7.82
CA LEU A 88 3.25 -5.09 8.95
C LEU A 88 4.44 -4.16 9.17
N THR A 89 4.15 -2.90 9.47
CA THR A 89 5.18 -1.95 9.91
C THR A 89 5.20 -1.86 11.44
N HIS A 90 6.16 -1.15 12.01
CA HIS A 90 6.15 -0.80 13.43
C HIS A 90 5.17 0.34 13.75
N TYR A 91 4.53 0.94 12.74
CA TYR A 91 3.52 1.98 12.92
C TYR A 91 2.10 1.38 12.84
N PRO A 92 1.30 1.51 13.91
CA PRO A 92 -0.08 1.04 13.91
C PRO A 92 -0.89 1.67 12.78
N GLY A 93 -1.72 0.89 12.11
CA GLY A 93 -2.56 1.42 11.03
C GLY A 93 -1.81 1.68 9.72
N VAL A 94 -0.56 1.23 9.60
CA VAL A 94 0.24 1.27 8.37
C VAL A 94 0.72 -0.14 7.99
N VAL A 95 0.47 -0.52 6.74
CA VAL A 95 0.95 -1.77 6.15
C VAL A 95 1.70 -1.49 4.86
N THR A 96 2.72 -2.27 4.56
CA THR A 96 3.40 -2.22 3.26
C THR A 96 2.75 -3.18 2.28
N ILE A 97 2.75 -2.82 0.99
CA ILE A 97 2.44 -3.72 -0.12
C ILE A 97 3.68 -3.80 -1.00
N ALA A 98 4.10 -5.03 -1.32
CA ALA A 98 5.16 -5.29 -2.29
C ALA A 98 4.70 -6.34 -3.31
N VAL A 99 5.17 -6.21 -4.56
CA VAL A 99 4.93 -7.21 -5.60
C VAL A 99 6.01 -8.29 -5.53
N ILE A 100 5.60 -9.56 -5.48
CA ILE A 100 6.52 -10.69 -5.62
C ILE A 100 6.80 -10.87 -7.11
N LYS A 101 7.95 -10.39 -7.58
CA LYS A 101 8.43 -10.71 -8.91
C LYS A 101 9.03 -12.11 -8.95
N ARG A 102 8.85 -12.84 -10.06
CA ARG A 102 9.49 -14.14 -10.25
C ARG A 102 10.98 -13.95 -10.55
N PRO A 103 11.84 -14.90 -10.17
CA PRO A 103 13.22 -14.90 -10.63
C PRO A 103 13.26 -14.91 -12.17
N GLY A 104 13.81 -13.85 -12.78
CA GLY A 104 13.87 -13.69 -14.24
C GLY A 104 12.95 -12.61 -14.80
N ASP A 105 12.02 -12.08 -14.01
CA ASP A 105 11.30 -10.86 -14.42
C ASP A 105 12.30 -9.70 -14.44
N PRO A 106 12.28 -8.84 -15.47
CA PRO A 106 13.11 -7.65 -15.44
C PRO A 106 12.75 -6.85 -14.19
N ALA A 107 13.73 -6.69 -13.29
CA ALA A 107 13.79 -5.50 -12.46
C ALA A 107 13.57 -4.35 -13.44
N GLY A 108 12.59 -3.49 -13.18
CA GLY A 108 12.14 -2.47 -14.13
C GLY A 108 13.18 -1.39 -14.32
N CYS A 109 14.37 -1.73 -14.82
CA CYS A 109 15.34 -0.82 -15.33
C CYS A 109 14.77 -0.27 -16.63
N ARG A 110 14.05 0.85 -16.55
CA ARG A 110 14.06 1.79 -17.68
C ARG A 110 15.50 2.30 -17.78
N GLN A 111 16.33 1.61 -18.57
CA GLN A 111 17.51 2.25 -19.11
C GLN A 111 17.00 3.40 -19.99
N GLY A 112 17.41 4.62 -19.63
CA GLY A 112 17.23 5.81 -20.45
C GLY A 112 17.86 5.59 -21.84
N GLY A 113 17.28 6.29 -22.83
CA GLY A 113 17.73 6.25 -24.21
C GLY A 113 19.07 6.91 -24.48
#